data_AF-A0A0C2CKJ2-F1
#
_entry.id   AF-A0A0C2CKJ2-F1
#
_cell.length_a   1.000
_cell.length_b   1.000
_cell.length_c   1.000
_cell.angle_alpha   90.00
_cell.angle_beta   90.00
_cell.angle_gamma   90.00
#
_symmetry.space_group_name_H-M   'P 1'
#
loop_
_entity.id
_entity.type
_entity.pdbx_description
1 polymer ?
#
loop_
_entity_poly.entity_id
_entity_poly.type
_entity_poly.pdbx_seq_one_letter_code
_entity_poly.pdbx_strand_id
1 'polypeptide(L)'
;MLTHPEALALAHEAVEIRERLQGFSDRDLAAPLALGALALLEADDPAAALALINRSRQLARPSEHPPTAIFSAALGLTVLALGRADEAREPLERAHAQLAPASELATRVAKAHASLNNP
;
A
#
# COMPACT_ATOMS: atom_id res chain seq x y z
N MET A 1 12.15 -11.70 11.99
CA MET A 1 11.77 -10.45 11.31
C MET A 1 12.17 -10.62 9.86
N LEU A 2 11.24 -10.46 8.92
CA LEU A 2 11.59 -10.40 7.50
C LEU A 2 12.34 -9.10 7.24
N THR A 3 13.48 -9.17 6.59
CA THR A 3 14.24 -8.00 6.15
C THR A 3 13.57 -7.39 4.90
N HIS A 4 13.79 -6.09 4.65
CA HIS A 4 13.28 -5.40 3.45
C HIS A 4 13.45 -6.18 2.13
N PRO A 5 14.64 -6.71 1.80
CA PRO A 5 14.82 -7.48 0.58
C PRO A 5 14.04 -8.79 0.59
N GLU A 6 13.87 -9.44 1.75
CA GLU A 6 13.08 -10.68 1.86
C GLU A 6 11.57 -10.40 1.69
N ALA A 7 11.06 -9.30 2.24
CA ALA A 7 9.65 -8.92 2.05
C ALA A 7 9.34 -8.57 0.59
N LEU A 8 10.24 -7.86 -0.09
CA LEU A 8 10.10 -7.54 -1.50
C LEU A 8 10.22 -8.79 -2.37
N ALA A 9 11.19 -9.67 -2.08
CA ALA A 9 11.36 -10.93 -2.78
C ALA A 9 10.12 -11.81 -2.62
N LEU A 10 9.55 -11.92 -1.42
CA LEU A 10 8.30 -12.64 -1.17
C LEU A 10 7.10 -12.01 -1.90
N ALA A 11 7.02 -10.69 -1.97
CA ALA A 11 5.96 -10.02 -2.72
C ALA A 11 6.08 -10.31 -4.23
N HIS A 12 7.29 -10.25 -4.79
CA HIS A 12 7.54 -10.59 -6.18
C HIS A 12 7.28 -12.08 -6.46
N GLU A 13 7.78 -12.97 -5.60
CA GLU A 13 7.57 -14.41 -5.72
C GLU A 13 6.08 -14.76 -5.60
N ALA A 14 5.34 -14.14 -4.68
CA ALA A 14 3.90 -14.31 -4.56
C ALA A 14 3.16 -13.85 -5.82
N VAL A 15 3.59 -12.74 -6.44
CA VAL A 15 3.04 -12.26 -7.71
C VAL A 15 3.37 -13.26 -8.84
N GLU A 16 4.63 -13.67 -8.99
CA GLU A 16 5.06 -14.59 -10.05
C GLU A 16 4.41 -15.98 -9.94
N ILE A 17 4.37 -16.58 -8.75
CA ILE A 17 3.72 -17.87 -8.52
C ILE A 17 2.23 -17.76 -8.84
N ARG A 18 1.59 -16.66 -8.46
CA ARG A 18 0.16 -16.45 -8.67
C ARG A 18 -0.20 -16.08 -10.10
N GLU A 19 0.69 -15.39 -10.83
CA GLU A 19 0.59 -15.15 -12.28
C GLU A 19 0.76 -16.45 -13.10
N ARG A 20 1.60 -17.40 -12.64
CA ARG A 20 1.78 -18.71 -13.28
C ARG A 20 0.59 -19.67 -13.08
N LEU A 21 -0.20 -19.49 -12.03
CA LEU A 21 -1.40 -20.28 -11.77
C LEU A 21 -2.57 -19.72 -12.60
N GLN A 22 -2.86 -20.34 -13.76
CA GLN A 22 -3.97 -19.94 -14.62
C GLN A 22 -5.31 -19.93 -13.85
N GLY A 23 -6.03 -18.79 -13.88
CA GLY A 23 -7.40 -18.67 -13.35
C GLY A 23 -7.62 -17.64 -12.23
N PHE A 24 -6.58 -16.95 -11.77
CA PHE A 24 -6.76 -15.87 -10.79
C PHE A 24 -7.20 -14.56 -11.43
N SER A 25 -8.13 -13.87 -10.77
CA SER A 25 -8.63 -12.58 -11.22
C SER A 25 -7.64 -11.47 -10.90
N ASP A 26 -7.60 -10.39 -11.69
CA ASP A 26 -6.78 -9.19 -11.44
C ASP A 26 -6.90 -8.68 -9.98
N ARG A 27 -8.04 -8.95 -9.33
CA ARG A 27 -8.34 -8.70 -7.91
C ARG A 27 -7.36 -9.35 -6.94
N ASP A 28 -6.89 -10.56 -7.20
CA ASP A 28 -6.06 -11.35 -6.27
C ASP A 28 -4.61 -10.87 -6.21
N LEU A 29 -4.21 -9.99 -7.14
CA LEU A 29 -2.87 -9.39 -7.22
C LEU A 29 -2.79 -8.01 -6.55
N ALA A 30 -3.93 -7.33 -6.35
CA ALA A 30 -3.93 -5.97 -5.80
C ALA A 30 -3.38 -5.88 -4.36
N ALA A 31 -3.79 -6.81 -3.48
CA ALA A 31 -3.31 -6.81 -2.10
C ALA A 31 -1.81 -7.11 -1.96
N PRO A 32 -1.24 -8.14 -2.64
CA PRO A 32 0.21 -8.36 -2.67
C PRO A 32 1.01 -7.15 -3.17
N LEU A 33 0.53 -6.46 -4.21
CA LEU A 33 1.19 -5.27 -4.75
C LEU A 33 1.18 -4.09 -3.75
N ALA A 34 0.08 -3.88 -3.03
CA ALA A 34 0.01 -2.88 -1.97
C ALA A 34 0.95 -3.19 -0.79
N LEU A 35 1.11 -4.47 -0.43
CA LEU A 35 2.09 -4.90 0.57
C LEU A 35 3.53 -4.69 0.08
N GLY A 36 3.82 -5.00 -1.18
CA GLY A 36 5.12 -4.71 -1.79
C GLY A 36 5.46 -3.22 -1.77
N ALA A 37 4.47 -2.35 -1.99
CA ALA A 37 4.67 -0.91 -1.88
C ALA A 37 5.03 -0.46 -0.45
N LEU A 38 4.39 -1.03 0.58
CA LEU A 38 4.76 -0.75 1.97
C LEU A 38 6.19 -1.20 2.30
N ALA A 39 6.65 -2.32 1.73
CA ALA A 39 8.03 -2.78 1.90
C ALA A 39 9.04 -1.83 1.22
N LEU A 40 8.70 -1.29 0.05
CA LEU A 40 9.52 -0.31 -0.65
C LEU A 40 9.61 1.02 0.10
N LEU A 41 8.54 1.47 0.77
CA LEU A 41 8.61 2.65 1.64
C LEU A 41 9.55 2.46 2.82
N GLU A 42 9.57 1.27 3.40
CA GLU A 42 10.51 0.98 4.48
C GLU A 42 11.97 0.88 3.98
N ALA A 43 12.17 0.61 2.69
CA ALA A 43 13.45 0.70 2.00
C ALA A 43 13.78 2.11 1.48
N ASP A 44 12.98 3.13 1.83
CA ASP A 44 13.11 4.52 1.38
C ASP A 44 13.06 4.69 -0.15
N ASP A 45 12.29 3.85 -0.84
CA ASP A 45 12.00 3.96 -2.28
C ASP A 45 10.51 4.26 -2.55
N PRO A 46 10.06 5.49 -2.25
CA PRO A 46 8.67 5.88 -2.45
C PRO A 46 8.28 6.00 -3.94
N ALA A 47 9.25 6.15 -4.84
CA ALA A 47 8.99 6.20 -6.28
C ALA A 47 8.59 4.81 -6.83
N ALA A 48 9.34 3.77 -6.47
CA ALA A 48 8.99 2.40 -6.82
C ALA A 48 7.70 1.95 -6.11
N ALA A 49 7.49 2.36 -4.86
CA ALA A 49 6.23 2.11 -4.14
C ALA A 49 5.02 2.67 -4.92
N LEU A 50 5.13 3.90 -5.44
CA LEU A 50 4.04 4.52 -6.21
C LEU A 50 3.75 3.76 -7.51
N ALA A 51 4.78 3.23 -8.17
CA ALA A 51 4.60 2.41 -9.36
C ALA A 51 3.81 1.12 -9.05
N LEU A 52 4.13 0.42 -7.95
CA LEU A 52 3.37 -0.77 -7.52
C LEU A 52 1.92 -0.43 -7.15
N ILE A 53 1.68 0.69 -6.48
CA ILE A 53 0.32 1.13 -6.12
C ILE A 53 -0.51 1.45 -7.36
N ASN A 54 0.09 2.11 -8.37
CA ASN A 54 -0.59 2.38 -9.62
C ASN A 54 -0.95 1.09 -10.37
N ARG A 55 -0.04 0.12 -10.41
CA ARG A 55 -0.31 -1.21 -10.97
C ARG A 55 -1.42 -1.91 -10.22
N SER A 56 -1.38 -1.91 -8.88
CA SER A 56 -2.44 -2.47 -8.03
C SER A 56 -3.80 -1.83 -8.32
N ARG A 57 -3.86 -0.52 -8.52
CA ARG A 57 -5.09 0.22 -8.78
C ARG A 57 -5.72 -0.13 -10.14
N GLN A 58 -4.89 -0.31 -11.16
CA GLN A 58 -5.36 -0.72 -12.50
C GLN A 58 -6.01 -2.11 -12.46
N LEU A 59 -5.46 -3.02 -11.65
CA LEU A 59 -5.95 -4.38 -11.50
C LEU A 59 -7.22 -4.47 -10.62
N ALA A 60 -7.34 -3.61 -9.60
CA ALA A 60 -8.44 -3.67 -8.62
C ALA A 60 -9.80 -3.16 -9.12
N ARG A 61 -9.89 -2.53 -10.30
CA ARG A 61 -11.10 -1.88 -10.86
C ARG A 61 -11.94 -1.15 -9.79
N PRO A 62 -11.50 0.03 -9.32
CA PRO A 62 -12.04 0.71 -8.14
C PRO A 62 -13.55 1.01 -8.16
N SER A 63 -14.16 1.05 -9.35
CA SER A 63 -15.61 1.27 -9.51
C SER A 63 -16.46 0.10 -9.04
N GLU A 64 -15.90 -1.11 -8.97
CA GLU A 64 -16.62 -2.31 -8.55
C GLU A 64 -16.39 -2.61 -7.07
N HIS A 65 -15.20 -2.28 -6.55
CA HIS A 65 -14.83 -2.56 -5.16
C HIS A 65 -14.08 -1.39 -4.52
N PRO A 66 -14.56 -0.90 -3.35
CA PRO A 66 -13.85 0.14 -2.63
C PRO A 66 -12.43 -0.34 -2.26
N PRO A 67 -11.43 0.57 -2.26
CA PRO A 67 -10.06 0.22 -1.91
C PRO A 67 -9.96 -0.36 -0.50
N THR A 68 -9.14 -1.40 -0.33
CA THR A 68 -8.88 -1.99 0.99
C THR A 68 -8.15 -1.00 1.90
N ALA A 69 -8.22 -1.24 3.22
CA ALA A 69 -7.47 -0.48 4.21
C ALA A 69 -5.95 -0.49 3.94
N ILE A 70 -5.40 -1.63 3.53
CA ILE A 70 -3.98 -1.80 3.21
C ILE A 70 -3.61 -0.98 1.98
N PHE A 71 -4.40 -1.05 0.91
CA PHE A 71 -4.16 -0.24 -0.29
C PHE A 71 -4.21 1.25 0.03
N SER A 72 -5.23 1.68 0.79
CA SER A 72 -5.40 3.09 1.16
C SER A 72 -4.23 3.59 2.02
N ALA A 73 -3.74 2.75 2.94
CA ALA A 73 -2.56 3.06 3.76
C ALA A 73 -1.30 3.17 2.90
N ALA A 74 -1.07 2.18 2.01
CA ALA A 74 0.08 2.18 1.11
C ALA A 74 0.10 3.42 0.22
N LEU A 75 -1.05 3.78 -0.38
CA LEU A 75 -1.19 5.00 -1.18
C LEU A 75 -0.90 6.26 -0.37
N GLY A 76 -1.57 6.43 0.77
CA GLY A 76 -1.43 7.62 1.60
C GLY A 76 -0.01 7.84 2.12
N LEU A 77 0.62 6.79 2.63
CA LEU A 77 2.01 6.85 3.10
C LEU A 77 2.99 7.13 1.96
N THR A 78 2.76 6.53 0.78
CA THR A 78 3.65 6.72 -0.38
C THR A 78 3.60 8.14 -0.91
N VAL A 79 2.41 8.70 -1.13
CA VAL A 79 2.31 10.07 -1.66
C VAL A 79 2.77 11.10 -0.62
N LEU A 80 2.60 10.83 0.68
CA LEU A 80 3.19 11.65 1.74
C LEU A 80 4.72 11.64 1.69
N ALA A 81 5.34 10.46 1.54
CA ALA A 81 6.79 10.32 1.42
C ALA A 81 7.36 11.05 0.18
N LEU A 82 6.56 11.19 -0.88
CA LEU A 82 6.89 12.01 -2.06
C LEU A 82 6.64 13.51 -1.87
N GLY A 83 6.30 13.96 -0.65
CA GLY A 83 6.02 15.36 -0.34
C GLY A 83 4.64 15.86 -0.80
N ARG A 84 3.75 14.96 -1.23
CA ARG A 84 2.41 15.29 -1.75
C ARG A 84 1.39 15.19 -0.63
N ALA A 85 1.55 16.07 0.36
CA ALA A 85 0.75 16.10 1.59
C ALA A 85 -0.76 16.17 1.34
N ASP A 86 -1.21 17.02 0.41
CA ASP A 86 -2.63 17.18 0.08
C ASP A 86 -3.26 15.89 -0.44
N GLU A 87 -2.50 15.12 -1.23
CA GLU A 87 -2.97 13.85 -1.81
C GLU A 87 -2.93 12.70 -0.81
N ALA A 88 -2.16 12.81 0.26
CA ALA A 88 -2.04 11.78 1.29
C ALA A 88 -3.25 11.73 2.21
N ARG A 89 -3.98 12.85 2.34
CA ARG A 89 -4.99 13.04 3.39
C ARG A 89 -6.14 12.03 3.28
N GLU A 90 -6.84 12.03 2.15
CA GLU A 90 -8.02 11.17 1.96
C GLU A 90 -7.67 9.65 2.02
N PRO A 91 -6.58 9.16 1.40
CA PRO A 91 -6.18 7.76 1.56
C PRO A 91 -5.83 7.38 3.01
N LEU A 92 -5.14 8.25 3.76
CA LEU A 92 -4.79 7.98 5.16
C LEU A 92 -6.04 7.96 6.06
N GLU A 93 -6.98 8.89 5.87
CA GLU A 93 -8.25 8.92 6.59
C GLU A 93 -9.07 7.63 6.32
N ARG A 94 -9.19 7.23 5.05
CA ARG A 94 -9.88 6.01 4.64
C ARG A 94 -9.24 4.75 5.23
N ALA A 95 -7.91 4.69 5.26
CA ALA A 95 -7.18 3.59 5.87
C ALA A 95 -7.44 3.53 7.37
N HIS A 96 -7.32 4.67 8.06
CA HIS A 96 -7.49 4.77 9.50
C HIS A 96 -8.87 4.26 9.96
N ALA A 97 -9.94 4.60 9.21
CA ALA A 97 -11.30 4.17 9.52
C ALA A 97 -11.53 2.65 9.45
N GLN A 98 -10.69 1.92 8.72
CA GLN A 98 -10.86 0.48 8.47
C GLN A 98 -9.81 -0.40 9.15
N LEU A 99 -8.67 0.17 9.56
CA LEU A 99 -7.61 -0.58 10.21
C LEU A 99 -7.97 -0.89 11.67
N ALA A 100 -7.55 -2.08 12.12
CA ALA A 100 -7.62 -2.42 13.53
C ALA A 100 -6.73 -1.46 14.35
N PRO A 101 -7.23 -0.78 15.40
CA PRO A 101 -6.49 0.24 16.13
C PRO A 101 -5.16 -0.22 16.72
N ALA A 102 -5.06 -1.51 17.08
CA ALA A 102 -3.86 -2.12 17.65
C ALA A 102 -2.83 -2.58 16.60
N SER A 103 -3.10 -2.39 15.31
CA SER A 103 -2.15 -2.78 14.25
C SER A 103 -1.03 -1.74 14.11
N GLU A 104 0.19 -2.22 13.84
CA GLU A 104 1.35 -1.37 13.56
C GLU A 104 1.09 -0.41 12.39
N LEU A 105 0.37 -0.89 11.36
CA LEU A 105 -0.03 -0.07 10.23
C LEU A 105 -0.98 1.06 10.64
N ALA A 106 -1.91 0.82 11.58
CA ALA A 106 -2.78 1.88 12.11
C ALA A 106 -1.97 2.95 12.86
N THR A 107 -0.96 2.55 13.64
CA THR A 107 -0.06 3.49 14.30
C THR A 107 0.73 4.34 13.30
N ARG A 108 1.26 3.73 12.25
CA ARG A 108 1.98 4.44 11.16
C ARG A 108 1.07 5.44 10.44
N VAL A 109 -0.13 5.02 10.06
CA VAL A 109 -1.14 5.89 9.42
C VAL A 109 -1.54 7.05 10.33
N ALA A 110 -1.76 6.81 11.62
CA ALA A 110 -2.11 7.86 12.57
C ALA A 110 -0.99 8.89 12.73
N LYS A 111 0.28 8.45 12.79
CA LYS A 111 1.44 9.34 12.85
C LYS A 111 1.57 10.21 11.59
N ALA A 112 1.43 9.60 10.42
CA ALA A 112 1.44 10.30 9.13
C ALA A 112 0.30 11.32 9.02
N HIS A 113 -0.90 10.95 9.46
CA HIS A 113 -2.03 11.87 9.50
C HIS A 113 -1.83 13.02 10.49
N ALA A 114 -1.19 12.78 11.63
CA ALA A 114 -0.85 13.83 12.58
C ALA A 114 0.17 14.83 12.00
N SER A 115 1.18 14.36 11.26
CA SER A 115 2.16 15.25 10.59
C SER A 115 1.54 16.14 9.51
N LEU A 116 0.42 15.74 8.91
CA LEU A 116 -0.31 16.57 7.94
C LEU A 116 -1.05 17.75 8.58
N ASN A 117 -1.34 17.68 9.88
CA ASN A 117 -2.12 18.70 10.59
C ASN A 117 -1.25 19.64 11.45
N ASN A 118 0.05 19.37 11.57
CA ASN A 118 1.03 20.22 12.27
C ASN A 118 2.19 20.54 11.30
N PRO A 119 2.04 21.54 10.41
CA PRO A 119 3.05 21.95 9.44
C PRO A 119 4.28 22.61 10.08
#